data_AF-A0A067T5M4-F1
#
_entry.id   AF-A0A067T5M4-F1
#
_cell.length_a   1.000
_cell.length_b   1.000
_cell.length_c   1.000
_cell.angle_alpha   90.00
_cell.angle_beta   90.00
_cell.angle_gamma   90.00
#
_symmetry.space_group_name_H-M   'P 1'
#
loop_
_entity.id
_entity.type
_entity.pdbx_description
1 polymer ?
#
loop_
_entity_poly.entity_id
_entity_poly.type
_entity_poly.pdbx_seq_one_letter_code
_entity_poly.pdbx_strand_id
1 'polypeptide(L)'
;MTALAAYAPKWEVAWAPAKPGVDKRMWVRFPEITATYGDQDAARNKIVSWMNEKGMTVCSSYFTIKTGLAINLACPQHVEEIVQKATHVIPGIKGPLKAVRLRQIEVENAFEMVITGVPTEYEDMDLLITKWLREKFQNDGQHTIAATRVPPNEPETFVFNMISWSETSKVLSSAAQEAFKTDFAKYGQTLSPPQMLHQLNTNGIFKTGPTRIEKAIEGGVGIIDQNFKDLRRLIDENQQKNEQQHMATQLQIASVTTTLGNAVQAINNLEDRVMTTQRALLTQSKEIGLSRNLADNTGTLLNLELHLLIESDPAKKVQLQLLKDQLVERKRTIQTSLATNGREFLSIVNGPIDELQQSPATPSAPPGIPRPTAVDQLQQSPATPSAPPGIPRPTINLRRSSATITDAADESGSAKKRRVEEMPEEGEITQSVNDESMTVDKNLGPNESSP
;
A
#
# COMPACT_ATOMS: atom_id res chain seq x y z
N MET A 1 -10.46 41.71 44.37
CA MET A 1 -10.44 42.86 43.42
C MET A 1 -11.41 43.93 43.87
N THR A 2 -12.67 43.57 44.14
CA THR A 2 -13.71 44.46 44.67
C THR A 2 -13.30 45.25 45.92
N ALA A 3 -12.55 44.67 46.86
CA ALA A 3 -12.12 45.42 48.05
C ALA A 3 -11.08 46.54 47.77
N LEU A 4 -10.12 46.30 46.87
CA LEU A 4 -9.12 47.30 46.48
C LEU A 4 -9.68 48.34 45.50
N ALA A 5 -10.51 47.89 44.55
CA ALA A 5 -11.25 48.77 43.64
C ALA A 5 -12.29 49.62 44.39
N ALA A 6 -12.88 49.11 45.47
CA ALA A 6 -13.77 49.89 46.34
C ALA A 6 -13.01 50.95 47.15
N TYR A 7 -11.77 50.68 47.55
CA TYR A 7 -10.92 51.66 48.23
C TYR A 7 -10.46 52.78 47.28
N ALA A 8 -10.10 52.45 46.04
CA ALA A 8 -9.70 53.40 45.02
C ALA A 8 -10.21 52.98 43.63
N PRO A 9 -11.35 53.53 43.17
CA PRO A 9 -11.98 53.12 41.89
C PRO A 9 -11.14 53.40 40.65
N LYS A 10 -10.15 54.30 40.75
CA LYS A 10 -9.22 54.66 39.67
C LYS A 10 -8.03 53.71 39.58
N TRP A 11 -7.82 52.84 40.57
CA TRP A 11 -6.71 51.90 40.54
C TRP A 11 -7.06 50.72 39.64
N GLU A 12 -6.29 50.57 38.57
CA GLU A 12 -6.30 49.35 37.78
C GLU A 12 -5.46 48.30 38.52
N VAL A 13 -6.13 47.36 39.18
CA VAL A 13 -5.46 46.24 39.83
C VAL A 13 -5.30 45.13 38.80
N ALA A 14 -4.07 44.93 38.34
CA ALA A 14 -3.74 43.85 37.41
C ALA A 14 -2.85 42.80 38.10
N TRP A 15 -3.16 41.52 37.89
CA TRP A 15 -2.31 40.43 38.38
C TRP A 15 -0.98 40.40 37.62
N ALA A 16 0.11 40.60 38.36
CA ALA A 16 1.46 40.43 37.84
C ALA A 16 2.01 39.03 38.20
N PRO A 17 2.87 38.43 37.37
CA PRO A 17 3.56 37.20 37.73
C PRO A 17 4.48 37.42 38.94
N ALA A 18 4.71 36.35 39.71
CA ALA A 18 5.61 36.42 40.87
C ALA A 18 7.10 36.48 40.49
N LYS A 19 7.45 36.19 39.23
CA LYS A 19 8.84 36.14 38.73
C LYS A 19 9.03 37.11 37.56
N PRO A 20 10.10 37.93 37.57
CA PRO A 20 10.47 38.77 36.43
C PRO A 20 10.65 37.93 35.14
N GLY A 21 10.19 38.48 34.00
CA GLY A 21 10.34 37.83 32.69
C GLY A 21 9.38 36.67 32.41
N VAL A 22 8.48 36.34 33.34
CA VAL A 22 7.50 35.25 33.18
C VAL A 22 6.07 35.76 33.06
N ASP A 23 5.91 37.05 32.78
CA ASP A 23 4.60 37.64 32.51
C ASP A 23 4.11 37.17 31.15
N LYS A 24 3.20 36.19 31.12
CA LYS A 24 2.61 35.68 29.88
C LYS A 24 1.91 36.73 29.03
N ARG A 25 1.52 37.87 29.60
CA ARG A 25 1.00 39.04 28.85
C ARG A 25 2.05 39.68 27.95
N MET A 26 3.33 39.44 28.20
CA MET A 26 4.45 39.87 27.36
C MET A 26 4.77 38.85 26.25
N TRP A 27 4.05 37.73 26.16
CA TRP A 27 4.34 36.67 25.20
C TRP A 27 3.29 36.57 24.09
N VAL A 28 3.80 36.51 22.86
CA VAL A 28 3.04 36.15 21.67
C VAL A 28 3.57 34.84 21.08
N ARG A 29 2.69 34.05 20.49
CA ARG A 29 3.00 32.76 19.88
C ARG A 29 2.57 32.75 18.42
N PHE A 30 3.42 32.19 17.57
CA PHE A 30 3.16 31.90 16.16
C PHE A 30 3.07 30.38 15.98
N PRO A 31 1.85 29.80 16.00
CA PRO A 31 1.65 28.36 15.99
C PRO A 31 2.19 27.67 14.75
N GLU A 32 2.26 28.36 13.61
CA GLU A 32 2.64 27.78 12.33
C GLU A 32 4.16 27.56 12.21
N ILE A 33 4.97 28.26 13.00
CA ILE A 33 6.43 28.10 12.99
C ILE A 33 6.80 26.97 13.96
N THR A 34 6.58 25.74 13.52
CA THR A 34 6.85 24.51 14.27
C THR A 34 8.17 23.85 13.86
N ALA A 35 8.47 22.71 14.51
CA ALA A 35 9.59 21.84 14.16
C ALA A 35 9.62 21.40 12.67
N THR A 36 8.47 21.43 11.98
CA THR A 36 8.31 20.98 10.60
C THR A 36 8.30 22.11 9.59
N TYR A 37 8.44 23.37 10.02
CA TYR A 37 8.43 24.55 9.15
C TYR A 37 9.65 24.67 8.20
N GLY A 38 10.63 23.74 8.32
CA GLY A 38 11.90 23.79 7.61
C GLY A 38 12.95 24.52 8.43
N ASP A 39 13.57 25.57 7.86
CA ASP A 39 14.57 26.40 8.53
C ASP A 39 13.93 27.33 9.57
N GLN A 40 13.77 26.79 10.77
CA GLN A 40 13.17 27.43 11.92
C GLN A 40 13.95 28.66 12.39
N ASP A 41 15.28 28.60 12.42
CA ASP A 41 16.10 29.72 12.90
C ASP A 41 16.03 30.90 11.93
N ALA A 42 16.03 30.65 10.62
CA ALA A 42 15.80 31.71 9.64
C ALA A 42 14.41 32.34 9.78
N ALA A 43 13.36 31.54 10.00
CA ALA A 43 12.01 32.04 10.25
C ALA A 43 11.96 32.88 11.54
N ARG A 44 12.53 32.39 12.64
CA ARG A 44 12.65 33.11 13.92
C ARG A 44 13.33 34.45 13.74
N ASN A 45 14.49 34.49 13.08
CA ASN A 45 15.24 35.72 12.87
C ASN A 45 14.47 36.74 12.03
N LYS A 46 13.71 36.29 11.02
CA LYS A 46 12.83 37.15 10.22
C LYS A 46 11.70 37.76 11.05
N ILE A 47 11.04 36.97 11.91
CA ILE A 47 9.98 37.47 12.78
C ILE A 47 10.54 38.49 13.78
N VAL A 48 11.69 38.17 14.40
CA VAL A 48 12.35 39.08 15.35
C VAL A 48 12.75 40.39 14.67
N SER A 49 13.33 40.32 13.46
CA SER A 49 13.71 41.52 12.69
C SER A 49 12.49 42.37 12.34
N TRP A 50 11.42 41.75 11.83
CA TRP A 50 10.17 42.42 11.52
C TRP A 50 9.52 43.10 12.74
N MET A 51 9.58 42.48 13.92
CA MET A 51 9.08 43.10 15.16
C MET A 51 9.91 44.32 15.55
N ASN A 52 11.24 44.21 15.49
CA ASN A 52 12.13 45.32 15.79
C ASN A 52 11.96 46.48 14.80
N GLU A 53 11.76 46.20 13.50
CA GLU A 53 11.45 47.20 12.46
C GLU A 53 10.15 47.95 12.75
N LYS A 54 9.18 47.29 13.40
CA LYS A 54 7.93 47.91 13.87
C LYS A 54 8.05 48.64 15.21
N GLY A 55 9.26 48.75 15.76
CA GLY A 55 9.50 49.39 17.06
C GLY A 55 9.13 48.53 18.26
N MET A 56 8.89 47.23 18.07
CA MET A 56 8.54 46.30 19.15
C MET A 56 9.81 45.59 19.64
N THR A 57 10.33 46.02 20.80
CA THR A 57 11.52 45.42 21.39
C THR A 57 11.28 43.97 21.81
N VAL A 58 11.99 43.05 21.16
CA VAL A 58 12.00 41.62 21.50
C VAL A 58 13.02 41.35 22.61
N CYS A 59 12.56 40.85 23.76
CA CYS A 59 13.42 40.48 24.89
C CYS A 59 14.00 39.07 24.74
N SER A 60 13.19 38.13 24.26
CA SER A 60 13.63 36.75 24.03
C SER A 60 12.70 36.03 23.06
N SER A 61 13.18 34.93 22.48
CA SER A 61 12.40 34.08 21.59
C SER A 61 12.87 32.63 21.69
N TYR A 62 11.94 31.69 21.76
CA TYR A 62 12.25 30.26 21.84
C TYR A 62 11.15 29.41 21.19
N PHE A 63 11.52 28.21 20.77
CA PHE A 63 10.57 27.22 20.25
C PHE A 63 9.93 26.46 21.40
N THR A 64 8.61 26.41 21.40
CA THR A 64 7.85 25.51 22.26
C THR A 64 7.71 24.16 21.56
N ILE A 65 8.11 23.07 22.24
CA ILE A 65 8.29 21.71 21.68
C ILE A 65 7.09 21.22 20.84
N LYS A 66 5.88 21.73 21.07
CA LYS A 66 4.68 21.38 20.26
C LYS A 66 3.82 22.56 19.82
N THR A 67 4.12 23.78 20.23
CA THR A 67 3.17 24.91 20.10
C THR A 67 3.69 26.06 19.25
N GLY A 68 4.86 25.90 18.61
CA GLY A 68 5.42 26.87 17.66
C GLY A 68 6.40 27.86 18.29
N LEU A 69 6.68 28.97 17.60
CA LEU A 69 7.61 30.00 18.07
C LEU A 69 6.93 30.90 19.09
N ALA A 70 7.53 31.06 20.27
CA ALA A 70 7.12 32.02 21.29
C ALA A 70 8.11 33.20 21.32
N ILE A 71 7.57 34.42 21.40
CA ILE A 71 8.35 35.67 21.45
C ILE A 71 7.90 36.49 22.65
N ASN A 72 8.87 36.95 23.43
CA ASN A 72 8.68 37.86 24.56
C ASN A 72 8.98 39.29 24.14
N LEU A 73 8.07 40.20 24.41
CA LEU A 73 8.18 41.63 24.12
C LEU A 73 8.39 42.43 25.40
N ALA A 74 9.09 43.55 25.29
CA ALA A 74 9.32 44.44 26.44
C ALA A 74 8.03 45.09 26.97
N CYS A 75 6.99 45.20 26.15
CA CYS A 75 5.75 45.89 26.48
C CYS A 75 4.53 44.98 26.22
N PRO A 76 3.64 44.76 27.21
CA PRO A 76 2.39 44.00 27.02
C PRO A 76 1.47 44.61 25.97
N GLN A 77 1.45 45.94 25.82
CA GLN A 77 0.60 46.62 24.83
C GLN A 77 0.96 46.23 23.39
N HIS A 78 2.24 45.95 23.11
CA HIS A 78 2.65 45.45 21.79
C HIS A 78 2.12 44.04 21.52
N VAL A 79 2.02 43.19 22.55
CA VAL A 79 1.40 41.87 22.42
C VAL A 79 -0.09 42.01 22.07
N GLU A 80 -0.79 42.93 22.74
CA GLU A 80 -2.19 43.23 22.42
C GLU A 80 -2.36 43.70 20.98
N GLU A 81 -1.53 44.64 20.53
CA GLU A 81 -1.60 45.14 19.16
C GLU A 81 -1.39 44.03 18.11
N ILE A 82 -0.44 43.11 18.38
CA ILE A 82 -0.18 41.97 17.50
C ILE A 82 -1.37 40.99 17.52
N VAL A 83 -1.87 40.63 18.70
CA VAL A 83 -2.93 39.62 18.81
C VAL A 83 -4.26 40.16 18.28
N GLN A 84 -4.57 41.44 18.46
CA GLN A 84 -5.80 42.06 17.96
C GLN A 84 -5.91 42.02 16.43
N LYS A 85 -4.79 42.13 15.71
CA LYS A 85 -4.76 41.98 14.24
C LYS A 85 -4.90 40.53 13.79
N ALA A 86 -4.73 39.56 14.70
CA ALA A 86 -4.79 38.11 14.55
C ALA A 86 -3.84 37.48 13.53
N THR A 87 -3.68 38.08 12.35
CA THR A 87 -2.96 37.53 11.20
C THR A 87 -1.97 38.57 10.65
N HIS A 88 -0.74 38.14 10.39
CA HIS A 88 0.37 39.01 9.98
C HIS A 88 1.07 38.46 8.74
N VAL A 89 1.26 39.30 7.73
CA VAL A 89 2.11 38.99 6.59
C VAL A 89 3.52 39.50 6.90
N ILE A 90 4.46 38.57 7.06
CA ILE A 90 5.85 38.87 7.40
C ILE A 90 6.73 38.63 6.16
N PRO A 91 7.47 39.64 5.68
CA PRO A 91 8.36 39.47 4.54
C PRO A 91 9.33 38.30 4.70
N GLY A 92 9.45 37.47 3.66
CA GLY A 92 10.34 36.32 3.65
C GLY A 92 9.84 35.08 4.40
N ILE A 93 8.61 35.11 4.92
CA ILE A 93 7.93 33.96 5.51
C ILE A 93 6.76 33.56 4.59
N LYS A 94 6.57 32.26 4.40
CA LYS A 94 5.52 31.75 3.52
C LYS A 94 4.16 31.91 4.19
N GLY A 95 3.30 32.71 3.57
CA GLY A 95 1.90 32.88 3.95
C GLY A 95 1.69 33.80 5.15
N PRO A 96 0.41 34.15 5.42
CA PRO A 96 0.03 34.85 6.63
C PRO A 96 0.26 33.96 7.86
N LEU A 97 0.84 34.54 8.91
CA LEU A 97 1.01 33.87 10.20
C LEU A 97 -0.05 34.32 11.20
N LYS A 98 -0.62 33.40 11.96
CA LYS A 98 -1.50 33.74 13.07
C LYS A 98 -0.67 34.06 14.31
N ALA A 99 -0.98 35.17 14.94
CA ALA A 99 -0.44 35.51 16.25
C ALA A 99 -1.50 35.26 17.32
N VAL A 100 -1.14 34.49 18.35
CA VAL A 100 -2.01 34.22 19.50
C VAL A 100 -1.26 34.52 20.79
N ARG A 101 -1.96 34.91 21.86
CA ARG A 101 -1.34 34.98 23.18
C ARG A 101 -0.80 33.60 23.59
N LEU A 102 0.25 33.60 24.40
CA LEU A 102 0.67 32.38 25.08
C LEU A 102 -0.43 31.93 26.05
N ARG A 103 -0.66 30.62 26.17
CA ARG A 103 -1.74 30.06 27.01
C ARG A 103 -1.65 30.58 28.45
N GLN A 104 -2.69 31.31 28.85
CA GLN A 104 -2.85 31.91 30.18
C GLN A 104 -4.35 31.92 30.51
N ILE A 105 -4.67 31.54 31.74
CA ILE A 105 -6.03 31.68 32.28
C ILE A 105 -6.06 32.99 33.07
N GLU A 106 -7.01 33.86 32.79
CA GLU A 106 -7.19 35.12 33.53
C GLU A 106 -7.57 34.83 34.98
N VAL A 107 -6.97 35.56 35.92
CA VAL A 107 -7.22 35.38 37.36
C VAL A 107 -8.31 36.35 37.79
N GLU A 108 -9.48 35.83 38.17
CA GLU A 108 -10.64 36.64 38.56
C GLU A 108 -10.64 36.90 40.07
N ASN A 109 -10.22 35.92 40.86
CA ASN A 109 -10.21 35.99 42.32
C ASN A 109 -8.83 35.74 42.93
N ALA A 110 -8.59 36.37 44.09
CA ALA A 110 -7.47 36.00 44.92
C ALA A 110 -7.66 34.54 45.37
N PHE A 111 -6.61 33.73 45.27
CA PHE A 111 -6.62 32.32 45.63
C PHE A 111 -7.37 31.36 44.71
N GLU A 112 -7.58 31.75 43.44
CA GLU A 112 -7.99 30.76 42.44
C GLU A 112 -6.95 29.64 42.32
N MET A 113 -7.46 28.43 42.32
CA MET A 113 -6.75 27.19 42.04
C MET A 113 -7.26 26.60 40.74
N VAL A 114 -6.44 25.73 40.15
CA VAL A 114 -6.71 25.12 38.87
C VAL A 114 -6.31 23.65 38.90
N ILE A 115 -7.16 22.83 38.28
CA ILE A 115 -6.91 21.46 37.89
C ILE A 115 -6.76 21.48 36.37
N THR A 116 -5.65 20.96 35.85
CA THR A 116 -5.36 20.91 34.41
C THR A 116 -5.40 19.49 33.89
N GLY A 117 -5.62 19.32 32.58
CA GLY A 117 -5.68 18.00 31.95
C GLY A 117 -7.00 17.29 32.21
N VAL A 118 -8.07 18.07 32.42
CA VAL A 118 -9.45 17.60 32.44
C VAL A 118 -9.72 17.05 31.03
N PRO A 119 -9.99 15.74 30.88
CA PRO A 119 -10.15 15.19 29.55
C PRO A 119 -11.50 15.62 28.98
N THR A 120 -11.49 16.23 27.81
CA THR A 120 -12.70 16.66 27.09
C THR A 120 -13.56 15.50 26.61
N GLU A 121 -13.02 14.28 26.66
CA GLU A 121 -13.66 13.04 26.22
C GLU A 121 -14.65 12.47 27.27
N TYR A 122 -14.52 12.87 28.54
CA TYR A 122 -15.41 12.44 29.61
C TYR A 122 -16.42 13.53 29.90
N GLU A 123 -17.69 13.25 29.58
CA GLU A 123 -18.82 14.08 30.01
C GLU A 123 -18.84 14.18 31.54
N ASP A 124 -19.20 15.36 32.07
CA ASP A 124 -19.41 15.63 33.49
C ASP A 124 -18.19 15.50 34.43
N MET A 125 -16.96 15.58 33.91
CA MET A 125 -15.76 15.57 34.75
C MET A 125 -15.69 16.76 35.72
N ASP A 126 -16.19 17.91 35.32
CA ASP A 126 -16.36 19.11 36.15
C ASP A 126 -17.30 18.84 37.34
N LEU A 127 -18.42 18.12 37.12
CA LEU A 127 -19.33 17.70 38.18
C LEU A 127 -18.65 16.71 39.14
N LEU A 128 -17.86 15.77 38.62
CA LEU A 128 -17.13 14.80 39.44
C LEU A 128 -16.06 15.48 40.31
N ILE A 129 -15.28 16.39 39.73
CA ILE A 129 -14.29 17.20 40.46
C ILE A 129 -14.97 18.04 41.53
N THR A 130 -16.08 18.71 41.18
CA THR A 130 -16.87 19.51 42.12
C THR A 130 -17.38 18.67 43.29
N LYS A 131 -17.92 17.48 43.00
CA LYS A 131 -18.40 16.54 44.03
C LYS A 131 -17.26 16.11 44.96
N TRP A 132 -16.11 15.72 44.40
CA TRP A 132 -14.94 15.34 45.19
C TRP A 132 -14.47 16.47 46.11
N LEU A 133 -14.39 17.71 45.60
CA LEU A 133 -14.00 18.87 46.40
C LEU A 133 -14.99 19.12 47.55
N ARG A 134 -16.30 19.00 47.29
CA ARG A 134 -17.35 19.19 48.31
C ARG A 134 -17.35 18.09 49.38
N GLU A 135 -17.00 16.87 49.03
CA GLU A 135 -16.95 15.73 49.97
C GLU A 135 -15.70 15.77 50.84
N LYS A 136 -14.53 16.11 50.26
CA LYS A 136 -13.25 16.09 50.98
C LYS A 136 -13.00 17.33 51.82
N PHE A 137 -13.48 18.50 51.39
CA PHE A 137 -13.20 19.78 52.04
C PHE A 137 -14.47 20.40 52.62
N GLN A 138 -14.79 19.98 53.84
CA GLN A 138 -15.91 20.49 54.62
C GLN A 138 -15.41 21.12 55.91
N ASN A 139 -16.10 22.18 56.35
CA ASN A 139 -15.94 22.76 57.67
C ASN A 139 -17.32 22.81 58.32
N ASP A 140 -17.47 22.16 59.47
CA ASP A 140 -18.76 22.06 60.20
C ASP A 140 -19.94 21.59 59.33
N GLY A 141 -19.69 20.64 58.42
CA GLY A 141 -20.70 20.09 57.50
C GLY A 141 -21.07 20.99 56.33
N GLN A 142 -20.49 22.19 56.21
CA GLN A 142 -20.63 23.05 55.03
C GLN A 142 -19.46 22.90 54.07
N HIS A 143 -19.74 22.99 52.77
CA HIS A 143 -18.70 22.95 51.74
C HIS A 143 -17.90 24.25 51.74
N THR A 144 -16.60 24.13 51.52
CA THR A 144 -15.65 25.25 51.61
C THR A 144 -15.30 25.87 50.26
N ILE A 145 -16.00 25.46 49.20
CA ILE A 145 -15.86 26.01 47.84
C ILE A 145 -16.68 27.29 47.73
N ALA A 146 -16.07 28.36 47.24
CA ALA A 146 -16.75 29.64 47.01
C ALA A 146 -17.33 29.73 45.59
N ALA A 147 -16.53 29.40 44.58
CA ALA A 147 -16.97 29.37 43.18
C ALA A 147 -16.14 28.39 42.35
N THR A 148 -16.69 28.05 41.19
CA THR A 148 -16.10 27.14 40.19
C THR A 148 -16.38 27.69 38.79
N ARG A 149 -15.45 27.54 37.86
CA ARG A 149 -15.63 27.91 36.45
C ARG A 149 -14.74 27.07 35.52
N VAL A 150 -15.18 26.94 34.28
CA VAL A 150 -14.39 26.36 33.18
C VAL A 150 -14.05 27.51 32.23
N PRO A 151 -12.76 27.85 32.05
CA PRO A 151 -12.38 28.91 31.12
C PRO A 151 -12.77 28.56 29.68
N PRO A 152 -13.47 29.45 28.94
CA PRO A 152 -13.97 29.13 27.59
C PRO A 152 -12.86 28.85 26.58
N ASN A 153 -11.68 29.45 26.77
CA ASN A 153 -10.53 29.29 25.90
C ASN A 153 -9.59 28.13 26.31
N GLU A 154 -9.82 27.50 27.47
CA GLU A 154 -9.01 26.38 28.00
C GLU A 154 -9.96 25.33 28.64
N PRO A 155 -10.78 24.64 27.83
CA PRO A 155 -11.78 23.66 28.31
C PRO A 155 -11.18 22.45 29.04
N GLU A 156 -9.88 22.19 28.86
CA GLU A 156 -9.12 21.17 29.58
C GLU A 156 -8.75 21.56 31.02
N THR A 157 -9.29 22.67 31.53
CA THR A 157 -9.02 23.19 32.86
C THR A 157 -10.27 23.43 33.68
N PHE A 158 -10.16 23.17 34.98
CA PHE A 158 -11.20 23.44 35.96
C PHE A 158 -10.65 24.40 37.01
N VAL A 159 -11.24 25.58 37.11
CA VAL A 159 -10.82 26.65 38.03
C VAL A 159 -11.81 26.74 39.18
N PHE A 160 -11.30 26.87 40.40
CA PHE A 160 -12.12 27.02 41.59
C PHE A 160 -11.40 27.82 42.66
N ASN A 161 -12.15 28.35 43.63
CA ASN A 161 -11.60 29.02 44.79
C ASN A 161 -12.31 28.56 46.06
N MET A 162 -11.58 28.59 47.18
CA MET A 162 -12.11 28.28 48.49
C MET A 162 -12.56 29.56 49.20
N ILE A 163 -13.41 29.42 50.20
CA ILE A 163 -13.90 30.52 51.03
C ILE A 163 -12.80 31.25 51.82
N SER A 164 -11.65 30.60 52.06
CA SER A 164 -10.55 31.19 52.82
C SER A 164 -9.17 30.65 52.40
N TRP A 165 -8.12 31.38 52.78
CA TRP A 165 -6.73 30.92 52.60
C TRP A 165 -6.42 29.66 53.41
N SER A 166 -7.02 29.51 54.61
CA SER A 166 -6.87 28.30 55.43
C SER A 166 -7.34 27.07 54.67
N GLU A 167 -8.53 27.13 54.07
CA GLU A 167 -9.08 26.03 53.27
C GLU A 167 -8.27 25.82 51.98
N THR A 168 -7.85 26.89 51.33
CA THR A 168 -6.96 26.83 50.14
C THR A 168 -5.67 26.07 50.48
N SER A 169 -5.06 26.35 51.64
CA SER A 169 -3.82 25.70 52.07
C SER A 169 -3.99 24.20 52.33
N LYS A 170 -5.17 23.77 52.81
CA LYS A 170 -5.50 22.34 52.97
C LYS A 170 -5.58 21.64 51.61
N VAL A 171 -6.22 22.25 50.62
CA VAL A 171 -6.34 21.70 49.25
C VAL A 171 -4.97 21.57 48.59
N LEU A 172 -4.06 22.52 48.84
CA LEU A 172 -2.70 22.51 48.28
C LEU A 172 -1.72 21.62 49.04
N SER A 173 -2.12 21.05 50.18
CA SER A 173 -1.24 20.20 51.00
C SER A 173 -0.82 18.93 50.25
N SER A 174 0.37 18.42 50.53
CA SER A 174 0.87 17.19 49.88
C SER A 174 -0.07 16.00 50.07
N ALA A 175 -0.72 15.90 51.23
CA ALA A 175 -1.71 14.85 51.51
C ALA A 175 -2.93 14.96 50.58
N ALA A 176 -3.46 16.17 50.37
CA ALA A 176 -4.57 16.40 49.45
C ALA A 176 -4.18 16.14 47.99
N GLN A 177 -2.96 16.52 47.59
CA GLN A 177 -2.45 16.26 46.24
C GLN A 177 -2.31 14.76 45.96
N GLU A 178 -1.81 13.97 46.90
CA GLU A 178 -1.70 12.51 46.75
C GLU A 178 -3.07 11.82 46.78
N ALA A 179 -3.99 12.27 47.64
CA ALA A 179 -5.36 11.78 47.65
C ALA A 179 -6.06 12.03 46.30
N PHE A 180 -5.88 13.23 45.73
CA PHE A 180 -6.41 13.56 44.40
C PHE A 180 -5.85 12.64 43.32
N LYS A 181 -4.52 12.45 43.26
CA LYS A 181 -3.89 11.54 42.29
C LYS A 181 -4.42 10.11 42.41
N THR A 182 -4.67 9.65 43.64
CA THR A 182 -5.19 8.31 43.90
C THR A 182 -6.65 8.17 43.42
N ASP A 183 -7.51 9.10 43.82
CA ASP A 183 -8.95 9.07 43.50
C ASP A 183 -9.23 9.23 42.00
N PHE A 184 -8.37 9.97 41.29
CA PHE A 184 -8.51 10.24 39.85
C PHE A 184 -7.59 9.42 38.94
N ALA A 185 -6.78 8.49 39.48
CA ALA A 185 -5.85 7.67 38.68
C ALA A 185 -6.51 6.93 37.51
N LYS A 186 -7.77 6.52 37.68
CA LYS A 186 -8.56 5.79 36.67
C LYS A 186 -8.93 6.62 35.43
N TYR A 187 -8.96 7.96 35.53
CA TYR A 187 -9.36 8.84 34.43
C TYR A 187 -8.19 9.30 33.55
N GLY A 188 -6.99 8.78 33.82
CA GLY A 188 -5.79 9.01 33.01
C GLY A 188 -4.70 9.79 33.76
N GLN A 189 -3.46 9.68 33.26
CA GLN A 189 -2.29 10.36 33.83
C GLN A 189 -2.22 11.87 33.49
N THR A 190 -3.22 12.41 32.77
CA THR A 190 -3.23 13.81 32.33
C THR A 190 -3.75 14.75 33.41
N LEU A 191 -4.63 14.28 34.30
CA LEU A 191 -5.24 15.14 35.32
C LEU A 191 -4.22 15.49 36.40
N SER A 192 -3.90 16.77 36.51
CA SER A 192 -2.95 17.29 37.47
C SER A 192 -3.66 17.70 38.77
N PRO A 193 -3.03 17.51 39.94
CA PRO A 193 -3.63 17.91 41.20
C PRO A 193 -3.86 19.42 41.27
N PRO A 194 -4.75 19.88 42.16
CA PRO A 194 -4.98 21.30 42.40
C PRO A 194 -3.67 22.05 42.66
N GLN A 195 -3.47 23.14 41.94
CA GLN A 195 -2.37 24.07 42.14
C GLN A 195 -2.89 25.50 42.05
N MET A 196 -2.13 26.47 42.58
CA MET A 196 -2.52 27.86 42.47
C MET A 196 -2.49 28.32 41.01
N LEU A 197 -3.54 29.01 40.56
CA LEU A 197 -3.64 29.50 39.19
C LEU A 197 -2.50 30.45 38.83
N HIS A 198 -2.11 31.32 39.78
CA HIS A 198 -0.96 32.20 39.60
C HIS A 198 0.36 31.41 39.41
N GLN A 199 0.52 30.26 40.07
CA GLN A 199 1.70 29.41 39.93
C GLN A 199 1.71 28.70 38.57
N LEU A 200 0.56 28.19 38.10
CA LEU A 200 0.44 27.62 36.76
C LEU A 200 0.81 28.65 35.68
N ASN A 201 0.27 29.86 35.81
CA ASN A 201 0.57 30.96 34.89
C ASN A 201 2.03 31.39 34.94
N THR A 202 2.68 31.32 36.11
CA THR A 202 4.10 31.70 36.28
C THR A 202 5.07 30.58 35.90
N ASN A 203 4.74 29.30 36.08
CA ASN A 203 5.71 28.21 35.85
C ASN A 203 5.63 27.63 34.43
N GLY A 204 4.68 28.06 33.61
CA GLY A 204 4.73 27.90 32.15
C GLY A 204 4.42 26.50 31.61
N ILE A 205 4.18 25.50 32.46
CA ILE A 205 3.90 24.13 31.99
C ILE A 205 2.40 23.82 32.06
N PHE A 206 1.67 24.14 31.00
CA PHE A 206 0.44 23.43 30.70
C PHE A 206 0.84 22.04 30.20
N LYS A 207 0.91 21.05 31.11
CA LYS A 207 1.10 19.64 30.72
C LYS A 207 -0.22 19.11 30.18
N THR A 208 -0.58 19.49 28.96
CA THR A 208 -1.50 18.66 28.16
C THR A 208 -0.62 17.58 27.53
N GLY A 209 -0.51 16.43 28.22
CA GLY A 209 -0.08 15.22 27.53
C GLY A 209 -1.05 14.96 26.36
N PRO A 210 -0.59 14.36 25.25
CA PRO A 210 -1.48 14.09 24.13
C PRO A 210 -2.66 13.27 24.65
N THR A 211 -3.87 13.70 24.28
CA THR A 211 -5.12 13.02 24.66
C THR A 211 -5.06 11.57 24.17
N ARG A 212 -5.86 10.69 24.76
CA ARG A 212 -5.87 9.27 24.34
C ARG A 212 -6.17 9.16 22.84
N ILE A 213 -7.05 10.02 22.33
CA ILE A 213 -7.38 10.11 20.90
C ILE A 213 -6.16 10.54 20.07
N GLU A 214 -5.43 11.59 20.44
CA GLU A 214 -4.24 12.02 19.69
C GLU A 214 -3.18 10.91 19.62
N LYS A 215 -2.91 10.21 20.74
CA LYS A 215 -2.00 9.06 20.74
C LYS A 215 -2.50 7.90 19.88
N ALA A 216 -3.81 7.65 19.91
CA ALA A 216 -4.41 6.58 19.10
C ALA A 216 -4.37 6.91 17.60
N ILE A 217 -4.56 8.18 17.23
CA ILE A 217 -4.44 8.66 15.86
C ILE A 217 -2.98 8.59 15.40
N GLU A 218 -2.03 9.10 16.18
CA GLU A 218 -0.59 9.00 15.86
C GLU A 218 -0.16 7.54 15.72
N GLY A 219 -0.60 6.66 16.62
CA GLY A 219 -0.37 5.22 16.53
C GLY A 219 -1.02 4.59 15.30
N GLY A 220 -2.26 4.96 14.98
CA GLY A 220 -2.98 4.50 13.81
C GLY A 220 -2.32 4.91 12.49
N VAL A 221 -1.85 6.15 12.40
CA VAL A 221 -1.11 6.67 11.24
C VAL A 221 0.21 5.91 11.06
N GLY A 222 0.92 5.61 12.15
CA GLY A 222 2.15 4.80 12.09
C GLY A 222 1.91 3.39 11.55
N ILE A 223 0.81 2.74 11.95
CA ILE A 223 0.43 1.41 11.45
C ILE A 223 0.06 1.47 9.97
N ILE A 224 -0.68 2.50 9.54
CA ILE A 224 -1.06 2.66 8.13
C ILE A 224 0.17 2.89 7.25
N ASP A 225 1.12 3.73 7.67
CA ASP A 225 2.36 3.97 6.92
C ASP A 225 3.20 2.70 6.79
N GLN A 226 3.27 1.89 7.85
CA GLN A 226 3.96 0.60 7.82
C GLN A 226 3.27 -0.38 6.85
N ASN A 227 1.93 -0.48 6.90
CA ASN A 227 1.17 -1.33 5.98
C ASN A 227 1.35 -0.90 4.52
N PHE A 228 1.46 0.41 4.25
CA PHE A 228 1.74 0.91 2.90
C PHE A 228 3.14 0.53 2.41
N LYS A 229 4.14 0.59 3.28
CA LYS A 229 5.51 0.13 2.96
C LYS A 229 5.54 -1.36 2.68
N ASP A 230 4.84 -2.15 3.47
CA ASP A 230 4.76 -3.61 3.29
C ASP A 230 4.02 -3.98 1.99
N LEU A 231 2.93 -3.28 1.67
CA LEU A 231 2.21 -3.43 0.40
C LEU A 231 3.09 -3.08 -0.80
N ARG A 232 3.84 -1.98 -0.71
CA ARG A 232 4.76 -1.57 -1.77
C ARG A 232 5.83 -2.63 -2.02
N ARG A 233 6.44 -3.16 -0.94
CA ARG A 233 7.41 -4.25 -1.05
C ARG A 233 6.79 -5.49 -1.70
N LEU A 234 5.56 -5.85 -1.32
CA LEU A 234 4.88 -7.02 -1.87
C LEU A 234 4.54 -6.86 -3.35
N ILE A 235 4.21 -5.64 -3.79
CA ILE A 235 4.01 -5.32 -5.22
C ILE A 235 5.33 -5.46 -5.98
N ASP A 236 6.42 -4.89 -5.46
CA ASP A 236 7.75 -4.96 -6.09
C ASP A 236 8.22 -6.43 -6.21
N GLU A 237 8.03 -7.24 -5.18
CA GLU A 237 8.33 -8.69 -5.18
C GLU A 237 7.49 -9.44 -6.23
N ASN A 238 6.20 -9.12 -6.35
CA ASN A 238 5.32 -9.75 -7.35
C ASN A 238 5.71 -9.35 -8.77
N GLN A 239 6.08 -8.08 -8.99
CA GLN A 239 6.53 -7.61 -10.30
C GLN A 239 7.81 -8.35 -10.71
N GLN A 240 8.79 -8.46 -9.81
CA GLN A 240 10.03 -9.20 -10.08
C GLN A 240 9.76 -10.69 -10.37
N LYS A 241 8.85 -11.32 -9.60
CA LYS A 241 8.45 -12.71 -9.84
C LYS A 241 7.76 -12.89 -11.19
N ASN A 242 6.91 -11.94 -11.58
CA ASN A 242 6.21 -11.99 -12.85
C ASN A 242 7.18 -11.82 -14.04
N GLU A 243 8.16 -10.92 -13.93
CA GLU A 243 9.23 -10.76 -14.93
C GLU A 243 10.05 -12.05 -15.09
N GLN A 244 10.43 -12.70 -13.99
CA GLN A 244 11.12 -13.99 -14.03
C GLN A 244 10.27 -15.09 -14.68
N GLN A 245 8.97 -15.15 -14.37
CA GLN A 245 8.05 -16.11 -14.99
C GLN A 245 7.88 -15.85 -16.49
N HIS A 246 7.82 -14.58 -16.92
CA HIS A 246 7.77 -14.23 -18.33
C HIS A 246 9.04 -14.66 -19.08
N MET A 247 10.23 -14.43 -18.51
CA MET A 247 11.49 -14.90 -19.10
C MET A 247 11.54 -16.44 -19.20
N ALA A 248 11.16 -17.14 -18.14
CA ALA A 248 11.12 -18.62 -18.15
C ALA A 248 10.14 -19.16 -19.20
N THR A 249 8.98 -18.52 -19.36
CA THR A 249 7.99 -18.90 -20.37
C THR A 249 8.50 -18.65 -21.79
N GLN A 250 9.16 -17.52 -22.04
CA GLN A 250 9.78 -17.25 -23.34
C GLN A 250 10.83 -18.30 -23.71
N LEU A 251 11.67 -18.72 -22.77
CA LEU A 251 12.66 -19.78 -22.99
C LEU A 251 11.99 -21.13 -23.31
N GLN A 252 10.90 -21.47 -22.62
CA GLN A 252 10.12 -22.67 -22.94
C GLN A 252 9.51 -22.61 -24.34
N ILE A 253 8.92 -21.48 -24.74
CA ILE A 253 8.35 -21.29 -26.08
C ILE A 253 9.44 -21.43 -27.15
N ALA A 254 10.62 -20.85 -26.94
CA ALA A 254 11.75 -20.97 -27.88
C ALA A 254 12.20 -22.44 -28.03
N SER A 255 12.25 -23.19 -26.93
CA SER A 255 12.58 -24.62 -26.93
C SER A 255 11.53 -25.46 -27.67
N VAL A 256 10.24 -25.21 -27.41
CA VAL A 256 9.13 -25.88 -28.11
C VAL A 256 9.17 -25.57 -29.60
N THR A 257 9.41 -24.32 -29.98
CA THR A 257 9.50 -23.90 -31.39
C THR A 257 10.63 -24.61 -32.11
N THR A 258 11.80 -24.73 -31.47
CA THR A 258 12.95 -25.46 -32.02
C THR A 258 12.63 -26.95 -32.19
N THR A 259 12.01 -27.56 -31.18
CA THR A 259 11.61 -28.97 -31.23
C THR A 259 10.57 -29.23 -32.34
N LEU A 260 9.60 -28.33 -32.50
CA LEU A 260 8.61 -28.40 -33.56
C LEU A 260 9.25 -28.23 -34.94
N GLY A 261 10.20 -27.31 -35.09
CA GLY A 261 10.98 -27.16 -36.33
C GLY A 261 11.72 -28.43 -36.73
N ASN A 262 12.39 -29.08 -35.77
CA ASN A 262 13.07 -30.35 -35.99
C ASN A 262 12.09 -31.47 -36.37
N ALA A 263 10.91 -31.53 -35.73
CA ALA A 263 9.88 -32.51 -36.05
C ALA A 263 9.33 -32.31 -37.47
N VAL A 264 9.08 -31.06 -37.89
CA VAL A 264 8.64 -30.73 -39.25
C VAL A 264 9.71 -31.14 -40.28
N GLN A 265 10.98 -30.86 -40.00
CA GLN A 265 12.07 -31.27 -40.88
C GLN A 265 12.17 -32.81 -41.00
N ALA A 266 12.00 -33.53 -39.89
CA ALA A 266 11.99 -34.99 -39.89
C ALA A 266 10.80 -35.56 -40.70
N ILE A 267 9.63 -34.92 -40.63
CA ILE A 267 8.46 -35.29 -41.43
C ILE A 267 8.73 -35.08 -42.92
N ASN A 268 9.28 -33.93 -43.32
CA ASN A 268 9.62 -33.64 -44.72
C ASN A 268 10.64 -34.66 -45.27
N ASN A 269 11.68 -34.97 -44.48
CA ASN A 269 12.67 -35.99 -44.85
C ASN A 269 12.04 -37.38 -45.00
N LEU A 270 11.06 -37.72 -44.16
CA LEU A 270 10.33 -38.98 -44.27
C LEU A 270 9.45 -39.00 -45.52
N GLU A 271 8.76 -37.91 -45.83
CA GLU A 271 7.94 -37.76 -47.02
C GLU A 271 8.78 -37.95 -48.30
N ASP A 272 9.94 -37.28 -48.39
CA ASP A 272 10.87 -37.43 -49.51
C ASP A 272 11.39 -38.87 -49.65
N ARG A 273 11.69 -39.54 -48.54
CA ARG A 273 12.08 -40.96 -48.55
C ARG A 273 10.95 -41.87 -49.01
N VAL A 274 9.72 -41.64 -48.57
CA VAL A 274 8.54 -42.40 -49.00
C VAL A 274 8.33 -42.23 -50.50
N MET A 275 8.38 -40.99 -51.00
CA MET A 275 8.25 -40.70 -52.44
C MET A 275 9.36 -41.36 -53.26
N THR A 276 10.61 -41.29 -52.80
CA THR A 276 11.75 -41.93 -53.46
C THR A 276 11.61 -43.45 -53.48
N THR A 277 11.17 -44.05 -52.36
CA THR A 277 10.93 -45.49 -52.26
C THR A 277 9.80 -45.94 -53.19
N GLN A 278 8.70 -45.18 -53.25
CA GLN A 278 7.60 -45.45 -54.18
C GLN A 278 8.07 -45.42 -55.64
N ARG A 279 8.89 -44.43 -56.02
CA ARG A 279 9.49 -44.37 -57.37
C ARG A 279 10.42 -45.56 -57.65
N ALA A 280 11.23 -45.96 -56.67
CA ALA A 280 12.11 -47.12 -56.79
C ALA A 280 11.30 -48.42 -57.00
N LEU A 281 10.23 -48.63 -56.23
CA LEU A 281 9.35 -49.80 -56.34
C LEU A 281 8.64 -49.87 -57.70
N LEU A 282 8.14 -48.74 -58.21
CA LEU A 282 7.53 -48.67 -59.55
C LEU A 282 8.54 -49.02 -60.65
N THR A 283 9.76 -48.50 -60.54
CA THR A 283 10.83 -48.78 -61.51
C THR A 283 11.23 -50.24 -61.49
N GLN A 284 11.40 -50.83 -60.30
CA GLN A 284 11.70 -52.25 -60.12
C GLN A 284 10.58 -53.14 -60.69
N SER A 285 9.31 -52.78 -60.46
CA SER A 285 8.16 -53.50 -61.03
C SER A 285 8.22 -53.54 -62.56
N LYS A 286 8.54 -52.40 -63.19
CA LYS A 286 8.72 -52.28 -64.64
C LYS A 286 9.89 -53.13 -65.15
N GLU A 287 11.02 -53.15 -64.43
CA GLU A 287 12.18 -53.97 -64.75
C GLU A 287 11.87 -55.48 -64.70
N ILE A 288 11.17 -55.93 -63.65
CA ILE A 288 10.71 -57.33 -63.53
C ILE A 288 9.79 -57.70 -64.70
N GLY A 289 8.85 -56.81 -65.06
CA GLY A 289 7.96 -57.01 -66.21
C GLY A 289 8.72 -57.14 -67.53
N LEU A 290 9.71 -56.28 -67.78
CA LEU A 290 10.55 -56.35 -68.98
C LEU A 290 11.43 -57.61 -69.00
N SER A 291 11.96 -58.02 -67.85
CA SER A 291 12.78 -59.22 -67.72
C SER A 291 12.00 -60.49 -68.03
N ARG A 292 10.74 -60.59 -67.57
CA ARG A 292 9.84 -61.70 -67.94
C ARG A 292 9.56 -61.72 -69.43
N ASN A 293 9.22 -60.57 -70.02
CA ASN A 293 9.00 -60.46 -71.46
C ASN A 293 10.23 -60.86 -72.29
N LEU A 294 11.44 -60.57 -71.79
CA LEU A 294 12.69 -60.98 -72.44
C LEU A 294 12.89 -62.51 -72.36
N ALA A 295 12.59 -63.12 -71.21
CA ALA A 295 12.66 -64.56 -71.03
C ALA A 295 11.69 -65.28 -71.98
N ASP A 296 10.44 -64.82 -72.08
CA ASP A 296 9.42 -65.38 -72.99
C ASP A 296 9.83 -65.23 -74.46
N ASN A 297 10.36 -64.07 -74.86
CA ASN A 297 10.90 -63.87 -76.21
C ASN A 297 12.12 -64.76 -76.51
N THR A 298 12.95 -65.03 -75.51
CA THR A 298 14.09 -65.94 -75.68
C THR A 298 13.63 -67.38 -75.83
N GLY A 299 12.62 -67.80 -75.06
CA GLY A 299 12.01 -69.12 -75.19
C GLY A 299 11.33 -69.33 -76.55
N THR A 300 10.58 -68.33 -77.03
CA THR A 300 9.95 -68.37 -78.36
C THR A 300 10.98 -68.36 -79.50
N LEU A 301 12.07 -67.59 -79.37
CA LEU A 301 13.17 -67.59 -80.33
C LEU A 301 13.87 -68.96 -80.40
N LEU A 302 14.17 -69.58 -79.25
CA LEU A 302 14.72 -70.94 -79.20
C LEU A 302 13.80 -71.97 -79.86
N ASN A 303 12.49 -71.85 -79.62
CA ASN A 303 11.50 -72.74 -80.23
C ASN A 303 11.42 -72.54 -81.76
N LEU A 304 11.52 -71.29 -82.24
CA LEU A 304 11.57 -70.99 -83.67
C LEU A 304 12.87 -71.47 -84.32
N GLU A 305 14.01 -71.37 -83.63
CA GLU A 305 15.28 -71.93 -84.10
C GLU A 305 15.19 -73.46 -84.25
N LEU A 306 14.56 -74.14 -83.28
CA LEU A 306 14.29 -75.58 -83.37
C LEU A 306 13.39 -75.92 -84.58
N HIS A 307 12.32 -75.15 -84.80
CA HIS A 307 11.44 -75.34 -85.95
C HIS A 307 12.17 -75.12 -87.29
N LEU A 308 13.02 -74.08 -87.39
CA LEU A 308 13.83 -73.82 -88.60
C LEU A 308 14.81 -74.96 -88.92
N LEU A 309 15.33 -75.67 -87.91
CA LEU A 309 16.21 -76.82 -88.05
C LEU A 309 15.49 -78.06 -88.60
N ILE A 310 14.20 -78.22 -88.29
CA ILE A 310 13.39 -79.39 -88.66
C ILE A 310 12.61 -79.14 -89.96
N GLU A 311 12.30 -77.87 -90.28
CA GLU A 311 11.45 -77.50 -91.41
C GLU A 311 12.12 -77.80 -92.77
N SER A 312 11.40 -78.52 -93.63
CA SER A 312 11.90 -79.02 -94.92
C SER A 312 11.42 -78.18 -96.11
N ASP A 313 10.41 -77.33 -95.91
CA ASP A 313 9.81 -76.48 -96.95
C ASP A 313 10.56 -75.13 -97.08
N PRO A 314 11.12 -74.80 -98.26
CA PRO A 314 11.87 -73.57 -98.49
C PRO A 314 11.00 -72.30 -98.38
N ALA A 315 9.70 -72.34 -98.68
CA ALA A 315 8.83 -71.17 -98.58
C ALA A 315 8.50 -70.82 -97.11
N LYS A 316 8.27 -71.85 -96.28
CA LYS A 316 8.06 -71.70 -94.83
C LYS A 316 9.34 -71.31 -94.10
N LYS A 317 10.51 -71.80 -94.55
CA LYS A 317 11.82 -71.37 -94.03
C LYS A 317 12.03 -69.86 -94.14
N VAL A 318 11.68 -69.25 -95.28
CA VAL A 318 11.80 -67.79 -95.45
C VAL A 318 10.87 -67.02 -94.52
N GLN A 319 9.63 -67.46 -94.33
CA GLN A 319 8.69 -66.83 -93.39
C GLN A 319 9.15 -66.97 -91.93
N LEU A 320 9.64 -68.15 -91.53
CA LEU A 320 10.19 -68.38 -90.20
C LEU A 320 11.47 -67.56 -89.96
N GLN A 321 12.28 -67.34 -90.99
CA GLN A 321 13.46 -66.48 -90.92
C GLN A 321 13.07 -65.01 -90.70
N LEU A 322 12.05 -64.51 -91.41
CA LEU A 322 11.53 -63.15 -91.20
C LEU A 322 10.97 -62.97 -89.78
N LEU A 323 10.25 -63.97 -89.26
CA LEU A 323 9.73 -63.95 -87.90
C LEU A 323 10.85 -64.00 -86.85
N LYS A 324 11.92 -64.76 -87.12
CA LYS A 324 13.13 -64.76 -86.30
C LYS A 324 13.77 -63.37 -86.26
N ASP A 325 13.94 -62.72 -87.41
CA ASP A 325 14.53 -61.37 -87.48
C ASP A 325 13.67 -60.33 -86.74
N GLN A 326 12.34 -60.41 -86.84
CA GLN A 326 11.43 -59.57 -86.06
C GLN A 326 11.55 -59.80 -84.54
N LEU A 327 11.70 -61.06 -84.10
CA LEU A 327 11.89 -61.38 -82.68
C LEU A 327 13.28 -60.97 -82.17
N VAL A 328 14.31 -61.04 -83.01
CA VAL A 328 15.65 -60.52 -82.69
C VAL A 328 15.60 -59.02 -82.48
N GLU A 329 14.90 -58.28 -83.34
CA GLU A 329 14.76 -56.83 -83.20
C GLU A 329 13.91 -56.45 -81.96
N ARG A 330 12.85 -57.21 -81.69
CA ARG A 330 12.04 -57.05 -80.48
C ARG A 330 12.85 -57.36 -79.21
N LYS A 331 13.67 -58.39 -79.22
CA LYS A 331 14.61 -58.73 -78.14
C LYS A 331 15.62 -57.60 -77.91
N ARG A 332 16.18 -57.02 -78.97
CA ARG A 332 17.11 -55.88 -78.90
C ARG A 332 16.45 -54.64 -78.28
N THR A 333 15.22 -54.35 -78.69
CA THR A 333 14.43 -53.24 -78.16
C THR A 333 14.16 -53.41 -76.67
N ILE A 334 13.76 -54.62 -76.24
CA ILE A 334 13.50 -54.94 -74.84
C ILE A 334 14.80 -54.88 -74.01
N GLN A 335 15.92 -55.37 -74.54
CA GLN A 335 17.23 -55.26 -73.87
C GLN A 335 17.67 -53.81 -73.66
N THR A 336 17.45 -52.96 -74.67
CA THR A 336 17.78 -51.53 -74.58
C THR A 336 16.89 -50.82 -73.55
N SER A 337 15.59 -51.16 -73.53
CA SER A 337 14.66 -50.66 -72.52
C SER A 337 15.03 -51.15 -71.11
N LEU A 338 15.44 -52.41 -70.96
CA LEU A 338 15.90 -52.96 -69.67
C LEU A 338 17.15 -52.23 -69.16
N ALA A 339 18.15 -52.01 -70.02
CA ALA A 339 19.36 -51.28 -69.66
C ALA A 339 19.07 -49.81 -69.25
N THR A 340 18.07 -49.18 -69.88
CA THR A 340 17.67 -47.81 -69.57
C THR A 340 16.93 -47.74 -68.22
N ASN A 341 15.94 -48.61 -68.00
CA ASN A 341 15.20 -48.65 -66.74
C ASN A 341 16.08 -49.12 -65.55
N GLY A 342 17.05 -50.00 -65.77
CA GLY A 342 18.02 -50.41 -64.75
C GLY A 342 18.96 -49.26 -64.33
N ARG A 343 19.33 -48.38 -65.26
CA ARG A 343 20.07 -47.14 -64.94
C ARG A 343 19.21 -46.15 -64.16
N GLU A 344 17.94 -45.99 -64.53
CA GLU A 344 16.99 -45.16 -63.78
C GLU A 344 16.81 -45.69 -62.34
N PHE A 345 16.65 -47.00 -62.16
CA PHE A 345 16.56 -47.62 -60.84
C PHE A 345 17.80 -47.34 -59.98
N LEU A 346 18.99 -47.58 -60.52
CA LEU A 346 20.25 -47.31 -59.81
C LEU A 346 20.42 -45.82 -59.49
N SER A 347 19.95 -44.91 -60.35
CA SER A 347 19.99 -43.47 -60.06
C SER A 347 19.04 -43.03 -58.93
N ILE A 348 17.91 -43.74 -58.77
CA ILE A 348 16.93 -43.47 -57.70
C ILE A 348 17.41 -44.05 -56.37
N VAL A 349 18.01 -45.25 -56.39
CA VAL A 349 18.48 -45.95 -55.18
C VAL A 349 19.82 -45.42 -54.68
N ASN A 350 20.70 -44.95 -55.57
CA ASN A 350 21.98 -44.33 -55.22
C ASN A 350 21.91 -42.78 -55.13
N GLY A 351 20.71 -42.19 -55.09
CA GLY A 351 20.55 -40.81 -54.62
C GLY A 351 21.11 -40.67 -53.20
N PRO A 352 21.51 -39.46 -52.76
CA PRO A 352 22.39 -39.28 -51.61
C PRO A 352 21.81 -39.91 -50.34
N ILE A 353 22.33 -41.09 -49.98
CA ILE A 353 22.21 -41.70 -48.64
C ILE A 353 23.49 -41.29 -47.89
N ASP A 354 23.72 -39.99 -47.77
CA ASP A 354 24.82 -39.44 -46.98
C ASP A 354 24.27 -38.21 -46.26
N GLU A 355 23.58 -38.45 -45.14
CA GLU A 355 23.43 -37.52 -44.00
C GLU A 355 22.51 -38.06 -42.90
N LEU A 356 22.60 -39.35 -42.52
CA LEU A 356 21.97 -39.85 -41.29
C LEU A 356 22.89 -40.84 -40.57
N GLN A 357 24.09 -40.39 -40.24
CA GLN A 357 24.85 -40.95 -39.13
C GLN A 357 25.35 -39.83 -38.21
N GLN A 358 24.43 -38.96 -37.77
CA GLN A 358 24.60 -38.27 -36.50
C GLN A 358 23.77 -39.02 -35.45
N SER A 359 24.47 -39.74 -34.57
CA SER A 359 23.92 -40.30 -33.35
C SER A 359 23.10 -39.23 -32.61
N PRO A 360 21.94 -39.59 -32.01
CA PRO A 360 21.24 -38.67 -31.14
C PRO A 360 22.15 -38.32 -29.97
N ALA A 361 22.54 -37.06 -29.85
CA ALA A 361 23.07 -36.54 -28.60
C ALA A 361 22.00 -36.76 -27.53
N THR A 362 22.36 -37.53 -26.52
CA THR A 362 21.57 -37.85 -25.34
C THR A 362 20.96 -36.57 -24.78
N PRO A 363 19.63 -36.49 -24.55
CA PRO A 363 19.05 -35.38 -23.83
C PRO A 363 19.58 -35.43 -22.40
N SER A 364 20.33 -34.39 -22.02
CA SER A 364 20.69 -34.16 -20.63
C SER A 364 19.40 -33.96 -19.84
N ALA A 365 19.27 -34.71 -18.75
CA ALA A 365 18.10 -34.75 -17.88
C ALA A 365 17.68 -33.35 -17.39
N PRO A 366 16.38 -33.12 -17.11
CA PRO A 366 15.92 -31.88 -16.49
C PRO A 366 16.54 -31.71 -15.09
N PRO A 367 16.79 -30.48 -14.61
CA PRO A 367 17.24 -30.26 -13.24
C PRO A 367 16.18 -30.79 -12.27
N GLY A 368 16.58 -31.76 -11.46
CA GLY A 368 15.76 -32.30 -10.39
C GLY A 368 15.41 -31.22 -9.36
N ILE A 369 14.14 -31.22 -8.95
CA ILE A 369 13.66 -30.59 -7.72
C ILE A 369 14.53 -31.13 -6.56
N PRO A 370 15.14 -30.28 -5.71
CA PRO A 370 15.87 -30.77 -4.56
C PRO A 370 14.88 -31.35 -3.54
N ARG A 371 14.92 -32.67 -3.37
CA ARG A 371 14.40 -33.37 -2.19
C ARG A 371 15.49 -33.35 -1.12
N PRO A 372 15.21 -32.93 0.12
CA PRO A 372 16.21 -32.91 1.18
C PRO A 372 16.45 -34.34 1.66
N THR A 373 17.68 -34.82 1.52
CA THR A 373 18.13 -36.07 2.15
C THR A 373 18.97 -35.71 3.36
N ALA A 374 18.53 -36.18 4.52
CA ALA A 374 19.33 -36.28 5.72
C ALA A 374 20.62 -37.08 5.45
N VAL A 375 21.73 -36.64 6.06
CA VAL A 375 22.91 -37.46 6.26
C VAL A 375 23.30 -37.32 7.73
N ASP A 376 23.25 -38.46 8.42
CA ASP A 376 23.86 -38.71 9.73
C ASP A 376 25.38 -38.44 9.69
N GLN A 377 25.94 -37.84 10.74
CA GLN A 377 26.96 -38.51 11.58
C GLN A 377 27.39 -37.67 12.80
N LEU A 378 27.18 -38.28 13.97
CA LEU A 378 28.08 -38.44 15.13
C LEU A 378 28.51 -37.24 16.01
N GLN A 379 28.03 -37.33 17.26
CA GLN A 379 28.72 -37.13 18.57
C GLN A 379 29.41 -35.79 18.89
N GLN A 380 28.80 -35.01 19.80
CA GLN A 380 29.22 -34.89 21.23
C GLN A 380 28.28 -33.92 22.01
N SER A 381 27.76 -34.39 23.15
CA SER A 381 27.02 -33.67 24.21
C SER A 381 27.93 -32.68 24.98
N PRO A 382 27.47 -31.73 25.86
CA PRO A 382 26.33 -31.87 26.77
C PRO A 382 25.52 -30.62 27.21
N ALA A 383 24.49 -30.93 28.01
CA ALA A 383 23.88 -30.16 29.10
C ALA A 383 22.51 -29.48 28.86
N THR A 384 21.52 -30.07 29.51
CA THR A 384 20.20 -29.56 29.95
C THR A 384 20.31 -28.24 30.72
N PRO A 385 19.25 -27.39 30.80
CA PRO A 385 18.13 -27.66 31.73
C PRO A 385 16.71 -27.25 31.28
N SER A 386 15.76 -28.10 31.68
CA SER A 386 14.48 -27.84 32.33
C SER A 386 13.53 -26.72 31.86
N ALA A 387 12.33 -27.11 31.41
CA ALA A 387 11.03 -26.53 31.83
C ALA A 387 9.83 -27.43 31.39
N PRO A 388 8.67 -27.37 32.07
CA PRO A 388 7.73 -28.49 32.24
C PRO A 388 6.50 -28.49 31.30
N PRO A 389 5.71 -29.60 31.28
CA PRO A 389 4.55 -29.77 30.40
C PRO A 389 3.23 -29.28 31.03
N GLY A 390 2.35 -28.71 30.20
CA GLY A 390 0.98 -28.32 30.57
C GLY A 390 0.02 -28.34 29.38
N ILE A 391 -0.98 -29.22 29.47
CA ILE A 391 -2.11 -29.60 28.58
C ILE A 391 -3.23 -28.50 28.63
N PRO A 392 -4.37 -28.50 27.87
CA PRO A 392 -4.76 -29.03 26.54
C PRO A 392 -5.31 -27.96 25.55
N ARG A 393 -5.49 -28.40 24.30
CA ARG A 393 -6.36 -27.82 23.25
C ARG A 393 -7.81 -27.56 23.72
N PRO A 394 -8.50 -26.58 23.11
CA PRO A 394 -9.94 -26.67 22.87
C PRO A 394 -10.24 -27.02 21.41
N THR A 395 -11.12 -28.00 21.27
CA THR A 395 -11.76 -28.51 20.06
C THR A 395 -12.75 -27.48 19.51
N ILE A 396 -12.62 -27.08 18.24
CA ILE A 396 -13.66 -26.31 17.52
C ILE A 396 -14.50 -27.30 16.71
N ASN A 397 -15.74 -27.50 17.14
CA ASN A 397 -16.76 -28.21 16.36
C ASN A 397 -17.33 -27.26 15.29
N LEU A 398 -17.02 -27.52 14.02
CA LEU A 398 -17.77 -26.97 12.89
C LEU A 398 -19.15 -27.65 12.84
N ARG A 399 -20.21 -26.88 13.12
CA ARG A 399 -21.58 -27.30 12.86
C ARG A 399 -22.10 -26.59 11.61
N ARG A 400 -22.21 -27.35 10.52
CA ARG A 400 -23.09 -27.05 9.38
C ARG A 400 -24.53 -27.07 9.86
N SER A 401 -25.31 -26.06 9.50
CA SER A 401 -26.76 -26.19 9.35
C SER A 401 -27.26 -25.27 8.25
N SER A 402 -28.03 -25.89 7.37
CA SER A 402 -28.63 -25.38 6.16
C SER A 402 -29.78 -24.41 6.43
N ALA A 403 -30.06 -23.57 5.44
CA ALA A 403 -31.25 -22.73 5.35
C ALA A 403 -32.54 -23.56 5.24
N THR A 404 -33.59 -23.13 5.96
CA THR A 404 -34.99 -23.37 5.60
C THR A 404 -35.80 -22.15 6.03
N ILE A 405 -36.54 -21.61 5.05
CA ILE A 405 -37.55 -20.57 5.16
C ILE A 405 -38.86 -21.22 5.63
N THR A 406 -39.50 -20.67 6.65
CA THR A 406 -40.96 -20.74 6.83
C THR A 406 -41.44 -19.53 7.62
N ASP A 407 -42.36 -18.79 7.00
CA ASP A 407 -43.24 -17.80 7.60
C ASP A 407 -44.06 -18.40 8.75
N ALA A 408 -44.22 -17.62 9.82
CA ALA A 408 -45.45 -17.55 10.60
C ALA A 408 -45.43 -16.27 11.46
N ALA A 409 -46.48 -15.48 11.30
CA ALA A 409 -46.80 -14.32 12.11
C ALA A 409 -47.06 -14.71 13.57
N ASP A 410 -46.69 -13.85 14.51
CA ASP A 410 -47.67 -13.28 15.45
C ASP A 410 -47.14 -12.05 16.18
N GLU A 411 -48.07 -11.15 16.45
CA GLU A 411 -47.93 -9.84 17.05
C GLU A 411 -47.51 -9.88 18.53
N SER A 412 -46.81 -8.84 19.00
CA SER A 412 -47.24 -8.02 20.15
C SER A 412 -46.12 -7.13 20.70
N GLY A 413 -46.38 -5.83 20.70
CA GLY A 413 -46.07 -4.96 21.83
C GLY A 413 -44.69 -4.28 21.86
N SER A 414 -44.63 -3.01 21.44
CA SER A 414 -44.61 -1.88 22.37
C SER A 414 -43.97 -0.61 21.80
N ALA A 415 -44.59 0.51 22.18
CA ALA A 415 -44.01 1.84 22.35
C ALA A 415 -43.69 2.69 21.11
N LYS A 416 -44.57 3.68 20.84
CA LYS A 416 -44.11 5.02 20.48
C LYS A 416 -45.04 6.11 21.01
N LYS A 417 -44.52 6.84 22.00
CA LYS A 417 -45.10 8.03 22.61
C LYS A 417 -44.96 9.19 21.61
N ARG A 418 -46.10 9.81 21.25
CA ARG A 418 -46.18 11.12 20.60
C ARG A 418 -45.83 12.23 21.60
N ARG A 419 -45.07 13.23 21.15
CA ARG A 419 -45.31 14.66 21.48
C ARG A 419 -44.53 15.53 20.48
N VAL A 420 -45.26 16.24 19.62
CA VAL A 420 -44.79 17.38 18.82
C VAL A 420 -45.91 18.41 18.83
N GLU A 421 -45.58 19.61 19.33
CA GLU A 421 -46.17 20.95 19.13
C GLU A 421 -45.23 21.86 19.96
N GLU A 422 -44.58 22.88 19.42
CA GLU A 422 -45.16 24.14 18.90
C GLU A 422 -44.25 24.82 17.87
N MET A 423 -44.87 25.48 16.88
CA MET A 423 -44.31 26.59 16.07
C MET A 423 -44.22 27.88 16.91
N PRO A 424 -43.50 28.93 16.44
CA PRO A 424 -44.20 29.97 15.68
C PRO A 424 -43.51 30.45 14.39
N GLU A 425 -44.38 30.77 13.42
CA GLU A 425 -44.47 32.01 12.60
C GLU A 425 -43.19 32.62 11.99
N GLU A 426 -43.06 32.55 10.66
CA GLU A 426 -43.52 33.53 9.66
C GLU A 426 -42.52 34.68 9.43
N GLY A 427 -42.03 34.73 8.18
CA GLY A 427 -41.06 35.70 7.68
C GLY A 427 -40.81 35.44 6.21
N GLU A 428 -41.74 35.93 5.39
CA GLU A 428 -41.80 35.87 3.93
C GLU A 428 -40.60 36.49 3.18
N ILE A 429 -40.22 35.81 2.09
CA ILE A 429 -39.95 36.33 0.73
C ILE A 429 -38.72 37.22 0.50
N THR A 430 -37.74 36.71 -0.25
CA THR A 430 -37.55 37.10 -1.67
C THR A 430 -36.62 36.14 -2.42
N GLN A 431 -37.16 35.55 -3.49
CA GLN A 431 -36.40 34.95 -4.58
C GLN A 431 -35.70 36.05 -5.39
N SER A 432 -34.50 35.76 -5.88
CA SER A 432 -34.10 36.23 -7.22
C SER A 432 -33.29 35.13 -7.91
N VAL A 433 -33.90 34.59 -8.95
CA VAL A 433 -33.29 33.81 -10.03
C VAL A 433 -32.94 34.81 -11.13
N ASN A 434 -31.75 34.69 -11.70
CA ASN A 434 -31.38 35.07 -13.08
C ASN A 434 -29.98 34.48 -13.31
N ASP A 435 -29.84 33.36 -14.01
CA ASP A 435 -29.74 33.19 -15.47
C ASP A 435 -28.53 33.87 -16.16
N GLU A 436 -27.79 32.99 -16.84
CA GLU A 436 -26.98 33.14 -18.06
C GLU A 436 -25.77 34.10 -18.09
N SER A 437 -24.57 33.52 -18.29
CA SER A 437 -23.92 33.60 -19.61
C SER A 437 -22.67 32.72 -19.68
N MET A 438 -22.70 31.80 -20.66
CA MET A 438 -21.50 31.20 -21.25
C MET A 438 -20.79 32.24 -22.11
N THR A 439 -19.47 32.35 -21.98
CA THR A 439 -18.61 32.77 -23.09
C THR A 439 -17.38 31.87 -23.15
N VAL A 440 -17.27 31.20 -24.29
CA VAL A 440 -16.16 30.41 -24.78
C VAL A 440 -15.27 31.33 -25.61
N ASP A 441 -13.97 31.37 -25.33
CA ASP A 441 -12.92 31.74 -26.28
C ASP A 441 -11.65 30.95 -25.89
N LYS A 442 -11.32 29.83 -26.54
CA LYS A 442 -10.55 29.72 -27.79
C LYS A 442 -9.36 30.70 -27.88
N ASN A 443 -8.18 30.19 -27.54
CA ASN A 443 -6.96 30.48 -28.30
C ASN A 443 -6.02 29.27 -28.28
N LEU A 444 -6.02 28.55 -29.41
CA LEU A 444 -4.95 27.69 -29.92
C LEU A 444 -3.93 28.65 -30.56
N GLY A 445 -2.70 28.77 -30.04
CA GLY A 445 -1.53 27.96 -30.42
C GLY A 445 -0.61 28.78 -31.37
N PRO A 446 0.53 28.27 -31.85
CA PRO A 446 1.47 27.33 -31.23
C PRO A 446 2.96 27.70 -31.46
N ASN A 447 3.83 26.76 -31.03
CA ASN A 447 5.16 26.40 -31.56
C ASN A 447 6.44 27.08 -31.04
N GLU A 448 7.05 26.35 -30.10
CA GLU A 448 8.39 25.75 -30.21
C GLU A 448 9.16 25.97 -31.53
N SER A 449 10.42 26.40 -31.44
CA SER A 449 11.58 25.53 -31.65
C SER A 449 12.91 26.30 -31.46
N SER A 450 13.74 25.80 -30.54
CA SER A 450 15.21 25.90 -30.60
C SER A 450 15.73 24.99 -31.74
N PRO A 451 16.94 25.15 -32.30
CA PRO A 451 18.17 25.75 -31.77
C PRO A 451 18.63 27.07 -32.41
#